data_AF-A0A2K8VE26-F1
#
_entry.id   AF-A0A2K8VE26-F1
#
_cell.length_a   1.000
_cell.length_b   1.000
_cell.length_c   1.000
_cell.angle_alpha   90.00
_cell.angle_beta   90.00
_cell.angle_gamma   90.00
#
_symmetry.space_group_name_H-M   'P 1'
#
loop_
_entity.id
_entity.type
_entity.pdbx_description
1 polymer ?
#
loop_
_entity_poly.entity_id
_entity_poly.type
_entity_poly.pdbx_seq_one_letter_code
_entity_poly.pdbx_strand_id
1 'polypeptide(L)'
;MKRIIVLFLVLALTACDKEDLYSDLGELSGSGVIEIGTHNVSGVIGEVFTKYIYTTAPNGGRIEIFGTSGVTDDQMNYAREILVQYLTKEGAVYKIQHKEIIANSMTNKRSALVFFDTEEQYNDNIDKVQKAGYNVQDLYATESLGSIEGDGSYEEILHLVHNYGIAPTLFNYQNKLQKANDDAISKGLYNPNGDDFPEADFDDEYFAEIMNCFLGLGSNEEEYKPSTRAEMQTQDPAGYQLILDLFGDIQLVR
;
A
#
# COMPACT_ATOMS: atom_id res chain seq x y z
N MET A 1 -22.28 -25.06 61.02
CA MET A 1 -22.12 -23.75 60.35
C MET A 1 -20.70 -23.66 59.80
N LYS A 2 -20.50 -23.95 58.50
CA LYS A 2 -19.22 -23.76 57.80
C LYS A 2 -19.39 -22.58 56.83
N ARG A 3 -18.53 -21.57 56.98
CA ARG A 3 -18.55 -20.33 56.21
C ARG A 3 -18.13 -20.61 54.76
N ILE A 4 -18.93 -20.17 53.80
CA ILE A 4 -18.59 -20.15 52.38
C ILE A 4 -17.72 -18.90 52.15
N ILE A 5 -16.48 -19.10 51.72
CA ILE A 5 -15.62 -18.03 51.21
C ILE A 5 -15.89 -17.94 49.72
N VAL A 6 -16.53 -16.86 49.28
CA VAL A 6 -16.66 -16.52 47.86
C VAL A 6 -15.38 -15.79 47.46
N LEU A 7 -14.56 -16.44 46.64
CA LEU A 7 -13.37 -15.84 46.05
C LEU A 7 -13.82 -15.01 44.83
N PHE A 8 -13.81 -13.69 44.94
CA PHE A 8 -13.97 -12.81 43.79
C PHE A 8 -12.67 -12.84 42.98
N LEU A 9 -12.68 -13.59 41.88
CA LEU A 9 -11.65 -13.51 40.86
C LEU A 9 -11.89 -12.24 40.04
N VAL A 10 -11.16 -11.17 40.36
CA VAL A 10 -11.09 -9.98 39.50
C VAL A 10 -10.20 -10.37 38.31
N LEU A 11 -10.81 -10.69 37.18
CA LEU A 11 -10.11 -10.67 35.90
C LEU A 11 -9.77 -9.20 35.59
N ALA A 12 -8.51 -8.82 35.80
CA ALA A 12 -7.97 -7.65 35.15
C ALA A 12 -7.82 -7.99 33.66
N LEU A 13 -8.78 -7.56 32.84
CA LEU A 13 -8.59 -7.50 31.40
C LEU A 13 -7.58 -6.38 31.14
N THR A 14 -6.38 -6.74 30.69
CA THR A 14 -5.43 -5.77 30.14
C THR A 14 -5.95 -5.33 28.77
N ALA A 15 -6.81 -4.32 28.78
CA ALA A 15 -7.02 -3.44 27.64
C ALA A 15 -6.00 -2.30 27.80
N CYS A 16 -4.80 -2.45 27.26
CA CYS A 16 -3.80 -1.39 27.21
C CYS A 16 -2.88 -1.66 26.02
N ASP A 17 -2.42 -0.58 25.38
CA ASP A 17 -1.43 -0.44 24.30
C ASP A 17 -1.99 -0.10 22.92
N LYS A 18 -3.16 -0.60 22.49
CA LYS A 18 -3.72 -0.26 21.15
C LYS A 18 -4.50 1.06 21.11
N GLU A 19 -5.15 1.44 22.21
CA GLU A 19 -5.92 2.68 22.30
C GLU A 19 -5.00 3.92 22.41
N ASP A 20 -3.86 3.77 23.10
CA ASP A 20 -2.90 4.86 23.37
C ASP A 20 -2.16 5.31 22.09
N LEU A 21 -1.82 4.39 21.17
CA LEU A 21 -1.18 4.74 19.90
C LEU A 21 -2.10 5.60 19.00
N TYR A 22 -3.42 5.38 19.06
CA TYR A 22 -4.39 6.12 18.25
C TYR A 22 -4.61 7.55 18.75
N SER A 23 -4.57 7.78 20.07
CA SER A 23 -4.64 9.14 20.62
C SER A 23 -3.45 9.97 20.18
N ASP A 24 -2.25 9.38 20.18
CA ASP A 24 -1.01 10.09 19.88
C ASP A 24 -0.93 10.54 18.41
N LEU A 25 -1.37 9.69 17.46
CA LEU A 25 -1.39 10.05 16.04
C LEU A 25 -2.56 10.97 15.67
N GLY A 26 -3.68 10.90 16.39
CA GLY A 26 -4.87 11.72 16.15
C GLY A 26 -4.61 13.22 16.28
N GLU A 27 -3.67 13.61 17.15
CA GLU A 27 -3.26 15.00 17.35
C GLU A 27 -2.33 15.52 16.24
N LEU A 28 -1.64 14.62 15.53
CA LEU A 28 -0.82 14.98 14.37
C LEU A 28 -1.74 15.44 13.23
N SER A 29 -1.67 16.71 12.86
CA SER A 29 -2.45 17.26 11.76
C SER A 29 -1.62 18.28 10.98
N GLY A 30 -1.76 18.26 9.66
CA GLY A 30 -0.97 19.11 8.77
C GLY A 30 -1.20 18.75 7.32
N SER A 31 -0.89 19.68 6.43
CA SER A 31 -0.95 19.45 4.97
C SER A 31 0.34 18.85 4.41
N GLY A 32 1.44 18.85 5.16
CA GLY A 32 2.74 18.33 4.75
C GLY A 32 3.26 17.25 5.69
N VAL A 33 4.54 16.90 5.52
CA VAL A 33 5.25 15.96 6.38
C VAL A 33 5.34 16.52 7.81
N ILE A 34 5.07 15.66 8.78
CA ILE A 34 5.08 15.95 10.21
C ILE A 34 6.27 15.21 10.83
N GLU A 35 7.14 15.95 11.52
CA GLU A 35 8.25 15.38 12.29
C GLU A 35 7.73 14.75 13.59
N ILE A 36 7.77 13.42 13.68
CA ILE A 36 7.27 12.63 14.82
C ILE A 36 7.98 13.06 16.11
N GLY A 37 9.30 13.27 16.07
CA GLY A 37 10.11 13.64 17.23
C GLY A 37 9.76 15.01 17.85
N THR A 38 8.94 15.82 17.17
CA THR A 38 8.39 17.07 17.73
C THR A 38 7.11 16.86 18.55
N HIS A 39 6.64 15.61 18.64
CA HIS A 39 5.43 15.18 19.32
C HIS A 39 5.72 14.00 20.26
N ASN A 40 4.88 13.77 21.26
CA ASN A 40 5.01 12.63 22.18
C ASN A 40 4.31 11.40 21.58
N VAL A 41 4.78 10.90 20.43
CA VAL A 41 4.27 9.64 19.88
C VAL A 41 4.95 8.48 20.61
N SER A 42 4.17 7.70 21.35
CA SER A 42 4.68 6.58 22.13
C SER A 42 4.75 5.27 21.32
N GLY A 43 5.46 4.28 21.86
CA GLY A 43 5.54 2.93 21.30
C GLY A 43 6.31 2.82 19.99
N VAL A 44 6.09 1.72 19.27
CA VAL A 44 6.88 1.32 18.08
C VAL A 44 6.93 2.42 17.03
N ILE A 45 5.86 3.18 16.83
CA ILE A 45 5.83 4.24 15.80
C ILE A 45 6.83 5.35 16.15
N GLY A 46 6.85 5.83 17.40
CA GLY A 46 7.81 6.84 17.84
C GLY A 46 9.24 6.32 17.99
N GLU A 47 9.42 5.01 18.15
CA GLU A 47 10.74 4.37 18.20
C GLU A 47 11.38 4.17 16.82
N VAL A 48 10.58 3.85 15.81
CA VAL A 48 11.06 3.45 14.47
C VAL A 48 11.04 4.60 13.48
N PHE A 49 9.99 5.41 13.49
CA PHE A 49 9.76 6.42 12.46
C PHE A 49 10.02 7.83 12.97
N THR A 50 10.55 8.67 12.08
CA THR A 50 10.79 10.10 12.37
C THR A 50 9.82 11.00 11.63
N LYS A 51 9.20 10.51 10.55
CA LYS A 51 8.32 11.28 9.67
C LYS A 51 6.96 10.62 9.53
N TYR A 52 5.95 11.46 9.40
CA TYR A 52 4.57 11.03 9.25
C TYR A 52 3.84 11.92 8.25
N ILE A 53 3.08 11.30 7.35
CA ILE A 53 2.13 11.98 6.48
C ILE A 53 0.93 11.05 6.27
N TYR A 54 -0.22 11.59 5.89
CA TYR A 54 -1.41 10.77 5.69
C TYR A 54 -2.33 11.37 4.62
N THR A 55 -3.27 10.54 4.17
CA THR A 55 -4.48 10.99 3.46
C THR A 55 -5.72 10.59 4.25
N THR A 56 -6.79 11.39 4.15
CA THR A 56 -8.06 11.13 4.85
C THR A 56 -9.03 10.46 3.91
N ALA A 57 -9.52 9.28 4.27
CA ALA A 57 -10.59 8.61 3.54
C ALA A 57 -11.96 9.24 3.83
N PRO A 58 -12.98 9.02 2.97
CA PRO A 58 -14.32 9.59 3.15
C PRO A 58 -15.00 9.24 4.48
N ASN A 59 -14.66 8.12 5.10
CA ASN A 59 -15.16 7.73 6.43
C ASN A 59 -14.48 8.50 7.59
N GLY A 60 -13.58 9.44 7.31
CA GLY A 60 -12.83 10.21 8.29
C GLY A 60 -11.60 9.50 8.86
N GLY A 61 -11.37 8.24 8.50
CA GLY A 61 -10.16 7.51 8.83
C GLY A 61 -8.95 8.03 8.06
N ARG A 62 -7.75 7.73 8.55
CA ARG A 62 -6.49 8.07 7.89
C ARG A 62 -5.88 6.82 7.28
N ILE A 63 -5.27 6.99 6.11
CA ILE A 63 -4.35 6.02 5.51
C ILE A 63 -2.96 6.61 5.73
N GLU A 64 -2.18 5.95 6.58
CA GLU A 64 -0.92 6.46 7.09
C GLU A 64 0.26 6.14 6.17
N ILE A 65 1.24 7.06 6.14
CA ILE A 65 2.57 6.85 5.55
C ILE A 65 3.59 7.26 6.62
N PHE A 66 4.42 6.33 7.04
CA PHE A 66 5.49 6.56 8.02
C PHE A 66 6.84 6.51 7.33
N GLY A 67 7.78 7.38 7.72
CA GLY A 67 9.11 7.44 7.12
C GLY A 67 10.21 7.44 8.18
N THR A 68 11.31 6.73 7.92
CA THR A 68 12.54 6.87 8.73
C THR A 68 13.34 8.09 8.30
N SER A 69 14.40 8.43 9.04
CA SER A 69 15.14 9.69 8.87
C SER A 69 15.85 9.83 7.52
N GLY A 70 16.13 8.72 6.84
CA GLY A 70 16.76 8.73 5.50
C GLY A 70 15.79 9.10 4.38
N VAL A 71 14.48 8.95 4.61
CA VAL A 71 13.45 9.31 3.64
C VAL A 71 13.24 10.82 3.62
N THR A 72 13.33 11.44 2.45
CA THR A 72 13.14 12.89 2.27
C THR A 72 11.67 13.29 2.32
N ASP A 73 11.40 14.58 2.57
CA ASP A 73 10.03 15.08 2.56
C ASP A 73 9.41 15.03 1.16
N ASP A 74 10.23 15.20 0.13
CA ASP A 74 9.79 15.12 -1.27
C ASP A 74 9.35 13.69 -1.62
N GLN A 75 10.11 12.68 -1.20
CA GLN A 75 9.72 11.26 -1.33
C GLN A 75 8.39 10.98 -0.60
N MET A 76 8.23 11.46 0.63
CA MET A 76 6.99 11.29 1.41
C MET A 76 5.78 11.96 0.74
N ASN A 77 5.95 13.17 0.21
CA ASN A 77 4.87 13.87 -0.51
C ASN A 77 4.54 13.16 -1.83
N TYR A 78 5.55 12.73 -2.58
CA TYR A 78 5.40 11.99 -3.83
C TYR A 78 4.61 10.69 -3.62
N ALA A 79 4.97 9.89 -2.62
CA ALA A 79 4.22 8.68 -2.26
C ALA A 79 2.76 9.00 -1.92
N ARG A 80 2.50 10.06 -1.13
CA ARG A 80 1.12 10.48 -0.83
C ARG A 80 0.37 10.90 -2.09
N GLU A 81 1.01 11.59 -3.03
CA GLU A 81 0.37 12.03 -4.26
C GLU A 81 -0.03 10.85 -5.16
N ILE A 82 0.82 9.83 -5.29
CA ILE A 82 0.50 8.57 -5.98
C ILE A 82 -0.68 7.88 -5.31
N LEU A 83 -0.64 7.72 -3.97
CA LEU A 83 -1.73 7.12 -3.20
C LEU A 83 -3.05 7.86 -3.44
N VAL A 84 -3.04 9.19 -3.34
CA VAL A 84 -4.23 10.02 -3.62
C VAL A 84 -4.69 9.85 -5.07
N GLN A 85 -3.77 9.76 -6.03
CA GLN A 85 -4.11 9.53 -7.43
C GLN A 85 -4.86 8.20 -7.61
N TYR A 86 -4.39 7.09 -7.04
CA TYR A 86 -5.10 5.80 -7.11
C TYR A 86 -6.48 5.84 -6.47
N LEU A 87 -6.62 6.56 -5.36
CA LEU A 87 -7.85 6.69 -4.59
C LEU A 87 -8.82 7.76 -5.11
N THR A 88 -8.49 8.50 -6.17
CA THR A 88 -9.37 9.57 -6.69
C THR A 88 -9.55 9.54 -8.20
N LYS A 89 -8.59 9.00 -8.95
CA LYS A 89 -8.65 8.93 -10.41
C LYS A 89 -9.73 7.94 -10.86
N GLU A 90 -10.76 8.45 -11.52
CA GLU A 90 -11.85 7.63 -12.07
C GLU A 90 -11.42 6.91 -13.35
N GLY A 91 -11.77 5.62 -13.43
CA GLY A 91 -11.66 4.84 -14.65
C GLY A 91 -12.93 4.81 -15.49
N ALA A 92 -12.91 4.04 -16.57
CA ALA A 92 -14.06 3.88 -17.46
C ALA A 92 -15.25 3.23 -16.73
N VAL A 93 -14.98 2.27 -15.84
CA VAL A 93 -15.98 1.50 -15.10
C VAL A 93 -16.05 1.96 -13.64
N TYR A 94 -14.91 2.07 -12.96
CA TYR A 94 -14.86 2.38 -11.54
C TYR A 94 -14.75 3.89 -11.29
N LYS A 95 -15.91 4.46 -10.95
CA LYS A 95 -16.10 5.87 -10.60
C LYS A 95 -15.80 6.17 -9.13
N ILE A 96 -15.86 7.44 -8.75
CA ILE A 96 -15.49 7.96 -7.43
C ILE A 96 -16.08 7.16 -6.27
N GLN A 97 -17.34 6.76 -6.34
CA GLN A 97 -18.00 5.94 -5.30
C GLN A 97 -17.27 4.60 -5.01
N HIS A 98 -16.63 3.99 -6.01
CA HIS A 98 -15.83 2.78 -5.81
C HIS A 98 -14.50 3.11 -5.16
N LYS A 99 -13.92 4.26 -5.51
CA LYS A 99 -12.68 4.76 -4.91
C LYS A 99 -12.87 5.09 -3.43
N GLU A 100 -14.02 5.67 -3.08
CA GLU A 100 -14.41 5.90 -1.69
C GLU A 100 -14.51 4.57 -0.90
N ILE A 101 -15.07 3.52 -1.51
CA ILE A 101 -15.14 2.18 -0.91
C ILE A 101 -13.74 1.60 -0.68
N ILE A 102 -12.85 1.71 -1.67
CA ILE A 102 -11.45 1.27 -1.58
C ILE A 102 -10.76 2.00 -0.42
N ALA A 103 -10.81 3.33 -0.40
CA ALA A 103 -10.17 4.14 0.63
C ALA A 103 -10.70 3.82 2.04
N ASN A 104 -12.01 3.65 2.19
CA ASN A 104 -12.62 3.28 3.46
C ASN A 104 -12.21 1.86 3.91
N SER A 105 -12.01 0.93 2.96
CA SER A 105 -11.51 -0.41 3.29
C SER A 105 -10.09 -0.36 3.82
N MET A 106 -9.21 0.43 3.21
CA MET A 106 -7.84 0.64 3.66
C MET A 106 -7.78 1.15 5.10
N THR A 107 -8.57 2.18 5.44
CA THR A 107 -8.62 2.71 6.81
C THR A 107 -9.19 1.70 7.82
N ASN A 108 -10.25 0.98 7.45
CA ASN A 108 -10.84 -0.06 8.30
C ASN A 108 -9.87 -1.23 8.56
N LYS A 109 -8.94 -1.47 7.64
CA LYS A 109 -7.90 -2.49 7.78
C LYS A 109 -6.62 -1.96 8.41
N ARG A 110 -6.52 -0.66 8.74
CA ARG A 110 -5.29 -0.05 9.25
C ARG A 110 -4.09 -0.31 8.33
N SER A 111 -4.30 -0.10 7.03
CA SER A 111 -3.22 -0.21 6.05
C SER A 111 -2.32 1.02 6.10
N ALA A 112 -1.01 0.84 6.11
CA ALA A 112 -0.04 1.93 6.08
C ALA A 112 1.12 1.62 5.12
N LEU A 113 1.66 2.67 4.48
CA LEU A 113 2.95 2.59 3.80
C LEU A 113 4.06 2.83 4.83
N VAL A 114 5.08 1.97 4.86
CA VAL A 114 6.25 2.13 5.72
C VAL A 114 7.49 2.37 4.88
N PHE A 115 7.94 3.62 4.86
CA PHE A 115 9.02 4.10 4.02
C PHE A 115 10.33 4.03 4.81
N PHE A 116 11.18 3.07 4.46
CA PHE A 116 12.49 2.89 5.09
C PHE A 116 13.60 3.44 4.21
N ASP A 117 14.71 3.83 4.83
CA ASP A 117 15.92 4.24 4.11
C ASP A 117 16.50 3.05 3.32
N THR A 118 16.53 1.87 3.94
CA THR A 118 17.07 0.63 3.36
C THR A 118 16.25 -0.59 3.75
N GLU A 119 16.35 -1.64 2.93
CA GLU A 119 15.79 -2.97 3.23
C GLU A 119 16.30 -3.55 4.57
N GLU A 120 17.57 -3.31 4.92
CA GLU A 120 18.13 -3.73 6.22
C GLU A 120 17.36 -3.11 7.40
N GLN A 121 17.06 -1.80 7.32
CA GLN A 121 16.26 -1.14 8.37
C GLN A 121 14.84 -1.70 8.45
N TYR A 122 14.24 -2.05 7.31
CA TYR A 122 12.94 -2.69 7.28
C TYR A 122 12.99 -4.05 7.98
N ASN A 123 13.93 -4.91 7.60
CA ASN A 123 14.09 -6.26 8.16
C ASN A 123 14.29 -6.23 9.69
N ASP A 124 14.99 -5.21 10.21
CA ASP A 124 15.22 -5.02 11.65
C ASP A 124 13.98 -4.57 12.45
N ASN A 125 12.95 -4.03 11.78
CA ASN A 125 11.84 -3.34 12.44
C ASN A 125 10.44 -3.82 12.07
N ILE A 126 10.26 -4.49 10.93
CA ILE A 126 8.95 -4.86 10.39
C ILE A 126 8.10 -5.68 11.38
N ASP A 127 8.72 -6.64 12.06
CA ASP A 127 8.10 -7.45 13.11
C ASP A 127 7.46 -6.62 14.23
N LYS A 128 8.11 -5.51 14.61
CA LYS A 128 7.62 -4.62 15.67
C LYS A 128 6.43 -3.81 15.15
N VAL A 129 6.54 -3.31 13.92
CA VAL A 129 5.49 -2.48 13.29
C VAL A 129 4.21 -3.30 13.09
N GLN A 130 4.33 -4.53 12.58
CA GLN A 130 3.18 -5.43 12.42
C GLN A 130 2.53 -5.79 13.78
N LYS A 131 3.32 -5.95 14.85
CA LYS A 131 2.79 -6.16 16.22
C LYS A 131 2.00 -4.97 16.75
N ALA A 132 2.25 -3.75 16.27
CA ALA A 132 1.41 -2.58 16.55
C ALA A 132 0.03 -2.63 15.85
N GLY A 133 -0.19 -3.65 15.02
CA GLY A 133 -1.47 -3.98 14.39
C GLY A 133 -1.74 -3.18 13.11
N TYR A 134 -0.67 -2.74 12.44
CA TYR A 134 -0.74 -2.21 11.08
C TYR A 134 -0.60 -3.36 10.07
N ASN A 135 -1.39 -3.28 9.02
CA ASN A 135 -1.14 -4.01 7.79
C ASN A 135 -0.28 -3.10 6.91
N VAL A 136 0.87 -3.58 6.44
CA VAL A 136 1.86 -2.67 5.85
C VAL A 136 2.29 -3.13 4.47
N GLN A 137 2.71 -2.15 3.68
CA GLN A 137 3.52 -2.30 2.49
C GLN A 137 4.77 -1.45 2.68
N ASP A 138 5.94 -1.99 2.34
CA ASP A 138 7.19 -1.25 2.35
C ASP A 138 7.42 -0.42 1.08
N LEU A 139 8.35 0.52 1.20
CA LEU A 139 8.96 1.23 0.10
C LEU A 139 10.34 1.69 0.58
N TYR A 140 11.37 1.57 -0.26
CA TYR A 140 12.72 1.98 0.10
C TYR A 140 13.14 3.32 -0.52
N ALA A 141 13.89 4.12 0.25
CA ALA A 141 14.43 5.38 -0.25
C ALA A 141 15.35 5.15 -1.47
N THR A 142 15.98 3.97 -1.52
CA THR A 142 16.82 3.49 -2.62
C THR A 142 16.07 3.08 -3.87
N GLU A 143 14.75 3.01 -3.89
CA GLU A 143 13.97 2.64 -5.08
C GLU A 143 12.80 3.60 -5.33
N SER A 144 12.93 4.86 -4.91
CA SER A 144 11.87 5.86 -5.03
C SER A 144 12.37 7.13 -5.73
N LEU A 145 11.53 8.16 -5.78
CA LEU A 145 11.80 9.43 -6.46
C LEU A 145 13.25 9.90 -6.32
N GLY A 146 13.94 9.98 -7.47
CA GLY A 146 15.32 10.49 -7.56
C GLY A 146 16.41 9.46 -7.23
N SER A 147 16.04 8.20 -6.99
CA SER A 147 17.01 7.12 -6.83
C SER A 147 17.68 6.73 -8.16
N ILE A 148 18.87 6.14 -8.04
CA ILE A 148 19.64 5.57 -9.14
C ILE A 148 19.09 4.19 -9.55
N GLU A 149 18.49 3.45 -8.61
CA GLU A 149 18.00 2.07 -8.86
C GLU A 149 16.67 2.05 -9.62
N GLY A 150 15.90 3.14 -9.56
CA GLY A 150 14.60 3.25 -10.21
C GLY A 150 13.59 3.94 -9.30
N ASP A 151 12.34 4.01 -9.76
CA ASP A 151 11.21 4.50 -8.98
C ASP A 151 10.08 3.45 -8.95
N GLY A 152 10.16 2.56 -7.97
CA GLY A 152 9.15 1.56 -7.62
C GLY A 152 7.98 2.13 -6.82
N SER A 153 7.91 3.44 -6.57
CA SER A 153 6.84 4.02 -5.73
C SER A 153 5.44 3.72 -6.28
N TYR A 154 5.27 3.68 -7.61
CA TYR A 154 3.98 3.37 -8.22
C TYR A 154 3.53 1.93 -7.95
N GLU A 155 4.44 0.98 -8.07
CA GLU A 155 4.24 -0.44 -7.83
C GLU A 155 3.93 -0.73 -6.36
N GLU A 156 4.80 -0.31 -5.44
CA GLU A 156 4.61 -0.56 -4.02
C GLU A 156 3.31 0.06 -3.49
N ILE A 157 3.00 1.29 -3.92
CA ILE A 157 1.75 1.92 -3.50
C ILE A 157 0.54 1.24 -4.15
N LEU A 158 0.69 0.65 -5.34
CA LEU A 158 -0.36 -0.16 -5.95
C LEU A 158 -0.60 -1.44 -5.14
N HIS A 159 0.43 -2.16 -4.71
CA HIS A 159 0.31 -3.34 -3.83
C HIS A 159 -0.48 -2.98 -2.56
N LEU A 160 -0.13 -1.87 -1.91
CA LEU A 160 -0.85 -1.39 -0.73
C LEU A 160 -2.35 -1.15 -1.02
N VAL A 161 -2.66 -0.46 -2.12
CA VAL A 161 -4.05 -0.14 -2.51
C VAL A 161 -4.79 -1.41 -2.95
N HIS A 162 -4.11 -2.34 -3.60
CA HIS A 162 -4.68 -3.58 -4.08
C HIS A 162 -5.06 -4.49 -2.92
N ASN A 163 -4.10 -4.83 -2.07
CA ASN A 163 -4.23 -5.80 -0.99
C ASN A 163 -5.25 -5.37 0.07
N TYR A 164 -5.29 -4.08 0.42
CA TYR A 164 -6.16 -3.59 1.49
C TYR A 164 -7.40 -2.82 1.01
N GLY A 165 -7.42 -2.42 -0.26
CA GLY A 165 -8.50 -1.65 -0.86
C GLY A 165 -9.27 -2.42 -1.93
N ILE A 166 -8.63 -2.72 -3.06
CA ILE A 166 -9.27 -3.24 -4.27
C ILE A 166 -9.71 -4.70 -4.09
N ALA A 167 -8.79 -5.62 -3.84
CA ALA A 167 -9.07 -7.05 -3.71
C ALA A 167 -10.21 -7.36 -2.71
N PRO A 168 -10.24 -6.77 -1.50
CA PRO A 168 -11.30 -7.06 -0.53
C PRO A 168 -12.65 -6.39 -0.81
N THR A 169 -12.74 -5.47 -1.78
CA THR A 169 -14.00 -4.71 -2.02
C THR A 169 -14.55 -4.85 -3.43
N LEU A 170 -13.70 -5.08 -4.42
CA LEU A 170 -14.05 -5.16 -5.83
C LEU A 170 -13.86 -6.58 -6.37
N PHE A 171 -14.57 -7.56 -5.81
CA PHE A 171 -14.43 -8.98 -6.17
C PHE A 171 -14.55 -9.26 -7.68
N ASN A 172 -15.42 -8.52 -8.38
CA ASN A 172 -15.54 -8.65 -9.84
C ASN A 172 -14.30 -8.12 -10.59
N TYR A 173 -13.60 -7.12 -10.04
CA TYR A 173 -12.31 -6.68 -10.58
C TYR A 173 -11.25 -7.73 -10.31
N GLN A 174 -11.16 -8.24 -9.08
CA GLN A 174 -10.19 -9.28 -8.72
C GLN A 174 -10.29 -10.50 -9.63
N ASN A 175 -11.50 -11.01 -9.85
CA ASN A 175 -11.71 -12.15 -10.73
C ASN A 175 -11.28 -11.89 -12.18
N LYS A 176 -11.39 -10.63 -12.66
CA LYS A 176 -10.91 -10.26 -14.00
C LYS A 176 -9.39 -10.13 -14.03
N LEU A 177 -8.79 -9.60 -12.96
CA LEU A 177 -7.34 -9.49 -12.80
C LEU A 177 -6.69 -10.87 -12.79
N GLN A 178 -7.17 -11.77 -11.92
CA GLN A 178 -6.71 -13.16 -11.88
C GLN A 178 -6.85 -13.86 -13.24
N LYS A 179 -7.99 -13.68 -13.92
CA LYS A 179 -8.17 -14.23 -15.27
C LYS A 179 -7.17 -13.64 -16.29
N ALA A 180 -6.90 -12.34 -16.23
CA ALA A 180 -5.95 -11.70 -17.13
C ALA A 180 -4.52 -12.20 -16.87
N ASN A 181 -4.13 -12.33 -15.61
CA ASN A 181 -2.88 -12.94 -15.18
C ASN A 181 -2.73 -14.37 -15.76
N ASP A 182 -3.71 -15.26 -15.53
CA ASP A 182 -3.69 -16.63 -16.05
C ASP A 182 -3.56 -16.67 -17.59
N ASP A 183 -4.32 -15.79 -18.26
CA ASP A 183 -4.27 -15.68 -19.72
C ASP A 183 -2.90 -15.15 -20.20
N ALA A 184 -2.25 -14.23 -19.46
CA ALA A 184 -0.92 -13.71 -19.75
C ALA A 184 0.17 -14.77 -19.55
N ILE A 185 0.14 -15.50 -18.44
CA ILE A 185 1.04 -16.64 -18.17
C ILE A 185 0.90 -17.71 -19.25
N SER A 186 -0.33 -18.08 -19.62
CA SER A 186 -0.57 -19.13 -20.63
C SER A 186 -0.05 -18.77 -22.03
N LYS A 187 0.01 -17.47 -22.34
CA LYS A 187 0.58 -16.93 -23.59
C LYS A 187 2.09 -16.68 -23.47
N GLY A 188 2.66 -16.87 -22.29
CA GLY A 188 4.03 -16.52 -21.95
C GLY A 188 4.29 -15.02 -22.08
N LEU A 189 3.30 -14.17 -21.84
CA LEU A 189 3.48 -12.71 -21.78
C LEU A 189 4.01 -12.28 -20.41
N TYR A 190 3.61 -13.00 -19.37
CA TYR A 190 4.04 -12.80 -18.00
C TYR A 190 4.70 -14.09 -17.47
N ASN A 191 5.81 -13.95 -16.76
CA ASN A 191 6.58 -15.03 -16.16
C ASN A 191 6.82 -14.73 -14.68
N PRO A 192 5.97 -15.23 -13.77
CA PRO A 192 6.11 -14.98 -12.33
C PRO A 192 7.26 -15.75 -11.67
N ASN A 193 8.03 -16.56 -12.42
CA ASN A 193 9.13 -17.36 -11.88
C ASN A 193 10.44 -16.57 -11.70
N GLY A 194 10.46 -15.27 -12.02
CA GLY A 194 11.61 -14.40 -11.74
C GLY A 194 11.89 -14.27 -10.24
N ASP A 195 10.82 -14.30 -9.44
CA ASP A 195 10.85 -13.59 -8.15
C ASP A 195 10.52 -14.45 -6.92
N ASP A 196 10.48 -15.79 -7.06
CA ASP A 196 10.20 -16.75 -5.96
C ASP A 196 8.92 -16.44 -5.12
N PHE A 197 7.97 -15.67 -5.67
CA PHE A 197 6.70 -15.35 -5.01
C PHE A 197 5.77 -16.56 -4.93
N PRO A 198 4.91 -16.66 -3.90
CA PRO A 198 3.87 -17.69 -3.88
C PRO A 198 2.85 -17.43 -5.00
N GLU A 199 2.27 -18.51 -5.55
CA GLU A 199 1.27 -18.44 -6.64
C GLU A 199 0.08 -17.52 -6.32
N ALA A 200 -0.21 -17.32 -5.02
CA ALA A 200 -1.26 -16.43 -4.56
C ALA A 200 -1.00 -14.93 -4.86
N ASP A 201 0.25 -14.55 -5.11
CA ASP A 201 0.66 -13.16 -5.34
C ASP A 201 0.90 -12.86 -6.83
N PHE A 202 0.84 -13.87 -7.71
CA PHE A 202 1.10 -13.69 -9.15
C PHE A 202 0.18 -12.66 -9.80
N ASP A 203 -1.08 -12.55 -9.37
CA ASP A 203 -2.00 -11.57 -9.93
C ASP A 203 -1.79 -10.16 -9.37
N ASP A 204 -1.20 -10.02 -8.17
CA ASP A 204 -0.76 -8.76 -7.58
C ASP A 204 0.47 -8.22 -8.34
N GLU A 205 1.47 -9.06 -8.54
CA GLU A 205 2.69 -8.72 -9.29
C GLU A 205 2.41 -8.43 -10.77
N TYR A 206 1.56 -9.25 -11.40
CA TYR A 206 1.07 -8.94 -12.75
C TYR A 206 0.38 -7.57 -12.80
N PHE A 207 -0.36 -7.18 -11.75
CA PHE A 207 -1.03 -5.89 -11.71
C PHE A 207 -0.05 -4.71 -11.67
N ALA A 208 1.04 -4.85 -10.91
CA ALA A 208 2.16 -3.91 -10.89
C ALA A 208 2.83 -3.80 -12.26
N GLU A 209 3.18 -4.92 -12.89
CA GLU A 209 3.85 -4.95 -14.20
C GLU A 209 3.02 -4.26 -15.29
N ILE A 210 1.72 -4.53 -15.35
CA ILE A 210 0.85 -3.86 -16.32
C ILE A 210 0.70 -2.36 -16.01
N MET A 211 0.76 -1.95 -14.75
CA MET A 211 0.73 -0.54 -14.36
C MET A 211 2.01 0.18 -14.78
N ASN A 212 3.18 -0.39 -14.47
CA ASN A 212 4.49 0.15 -14.84
C ASN A 212 4.61 0.32 -16.35
N CYS A 213 4.22 -0.71 -17.12
CA CYS A 213 4.16 -0.64 -18.58
C CYS A 213 3.18 0.44 -19.08
N PHE A 214 2.01 0.56 -18.46
CA PHE A 214 1.00 1.56 -18.84
C PHE A 214 1.48 3.00 -18.58
N LEU A 215 2.22 3.24 -17.49
CA LEU A 215 2.80 4.53 -17.15
C LEU A 215 4.10 4.82 -17.91
N GLY A 216 4.68 3.81 -18.56
CA GLY A 216 5.96 3.93 -19.26
C GLY A 216 7.16 3.99 -18.32
N LEU A 217 7.04 3.42 -17.11
CA LEU A 217 8.14 3.27 -16.16
C LEU A 217 9.12 2.15 -16.56
N GLY A 218 8.75 1.36 -17.57
CA GLY A 218 9.48 0.18 -18.02
C GLY A 218 8.77 -1.09 -17.54
N SER A 219 9.17 -2.22 -18.10
CA SER A 219 8.90 -3.54 -17.55
C SER A 219 10.21 -4.33 -17.64
N ASN A 220 10.42 -5.29 -16.75
CA ASN A 220 11.46 -6.28 -16.98
C ASN A 220 10.97 -7.22 -18.08
N GLU A 221 11.55 -7.17 -19.28
CA GLU A 221 11.11 -8.01 -20.41
C GLU A 221 11.23 -9.53 -20.13
N GLU A 222 12.00 -9.92 -19.11
CA GLU A 222 12.08 -11.30 -18.63
C GLU A 222 10.87 -11.72 -17.79
N GLU A 223 10.20 -10.77 -17.13
CA GLU A 223 9.00 -10.94 -16.31
C GLU A 223 7.74 -10.60 -17.12
N TYR A 224 7.65 -9.42 -17.73
CA TYR A 224 6.52 -8.98 -18.55
C TYR A 224 6.97 -8.44 -19.91
N LYS A 225 6.57 -9.16 -20.97
CA LYS A 225 7.08 -8.95 -22.34
C LYS A 225 6.76 -7.59 -22.96
N PRO A 226 5.54 -7.03 -22.84
CA PRO A 226 5.27 -5.72 -23.42
C PRO A 226 6.03 -4.63 -22.65
N SER A 227 6.97 -3.94 -23.31
CA SER A 227 7.78 -2.90 -22.66
C SER A 227 7.27 -1.48 -22.88
N THR A 228 6.20 -1.34 -23.68
CA THR A 228 5.53 -0.05 -23.89
C THR A 228 4.02 -0.18 -23.77
N ARG A 229 3.36 0.92 -23.36
CA ARG A 229 1.91 1.03 -23.35
C ARG A 229 1.23 0.64 -24.68
N ALA A 230 1.87 0.96 -25.82
CA ALA A 230 1.34 0.60 -27.14
C ALA A 230 1.45 -0.91 -27.41
N GLU A 231 2.56 -1.53 -27.02
CA GLU A 231 2.71 -2.97 -27.09
C GLU A 231 1.73 -3.68 -26.18
N MET A 232 1.60 -3.24 -24.92
CA MET A 232 0.61 -3.76 -23.97
C MET A 232 -0.80 -3.69 -24.55
N GLN A 233 -1.21 -2.57 -25.15
CA GLN A 233 -2.52 -2.45 -25.78
C GLN A 233 -2.77 -3.51 -26.88
N THR A 234 -1.72 -3.97 -27.56
CA THR A 234 -1.84 -4.93 -28.69
C THR A 234 -1.61 -6.38 -28.27
N GLN A 235 -0.66 -6.64 -27.37
CA GLN A 235 -0.22 -7.96 -26.94
C GLN A 235 -1.01 -8.44 -25.72
N ASP A 236 -1.30 -7.53 -24.78
CA ASP A 236 -2.12 -7.79 -23.60
C ASP A 236 -3.27 -6.76 -23.44
N PRO A 237 -4.26 -6.78 -24.34
CA PRO A 237 -5.39 -5.87 -24.27
C PRO A 237 -6.25 -6.06 -23.01
N ALA A 238 -6.15 -7.21 -22.33
CA ALA A 238 -6.88 -7.47 -21.09
C ALA A 238 -6.28 -6.67 -19.93
N GLY A 239 -4.96 -6.77 -19.73
CA GLY A 239 -4.23 -5.92 -18.78
C GLY A 239 -4.44 -4.43 -19.07
N TYR A 240 -4.35 -4.03 -20.34
CA TYR A 240 -4.61 -2.64 -20.76
C TYR A 240 -5.99 -2.14 -20.36
N GLN A 241 -7.01 -2.97 -20.54
CA GLN A 241 -8.37 -2.60 -20.18
C GLN A 241 -8.58 -2.57 -18.66
N LEU A 242 -7.89 -3.39 -17.88
CA LEU A 242 -7.97 -3.37 -16.41
C LEU A 242 -7.52 -2.03 -15.83
N ILE A 243 -6.43 -1.46 -16.36
CA ILE A 243 -5.96 -0.12 -15.95
C ILE A 243 -6.98 0.95 -16.35
N LEU A 244 -7.46 0.92 -17.60
CA LEU A 244 -8.46 1.89 -18.07
C LEU A 244 -9.78 1.80 -17.30
N ASP A 245 -10.24 0.59 -16.97
CA ASP A 245 -11.49 0.38 -16.25
C ASP A 245 -11.42 0.99 -14.84
N LEU A 246 -10.28 0.86 -14.16
CA LEU A 246 -10.11 1.26 -12.77
C LEU A 246 -9.57 2.69 -12.60
N PHE A 247 -8.57 3.08 -13.37
CA PHE A 247 -7.86 4.36 -13.25
C PHE A 247 -7.93 5.24 -14.51
N GLY A 248 -8.53 4.74 -15.59
CA GLY A 248 -8.67 5.51 -16.83
C GLY A 248 -7.30 5.81 -17.41
N ASP A 249 -7.18 6.96 -18.08
CA ASP A 249 -5.89 7.45 -18.57
C ASP A 249 -5.10 8.11 -17.44
N ILE A 250 -4.63 7.29 -16.49
CA ILE A 250 -3.72 7.69 -15.41
C ILE A 250 -2.35 8.07 -15.99
N GLN A 251 -1.69 9.03 -15.36
CA GLN A 251 -0.43 9.62 -15.80
C GLN A 251 0.45 9.84 -14.57
N LEU A 252 1.78 9.84 -14.74
CA LEU A 252 2.71 10.11 -13.66
C LEU A 252 2.37 11.44 -12.96
N VAL A 253 2.40 11.45 -11.62
CA VAL A 253 2.41 12.68 -10.83
C VAL A 253 3.73 13.43 -11.11
N ARG A 254 3.67 14.76 -11.13
CA ARG A 254 4.77 15.64 -11.59
C ARG A 254 5.14 16.66 -10.53
#